data_AF-A0A9X3J502-F1
#
_entry.id   AF-A0A9X3J502-F1
#
_cell.length_a   1.000
_cell.length_b   1.000
_cell.length_c   1.000
_cell.angle_alpha   90.00
_cell.angle_beta   90.00
_cell.angle_gamma   90.00
#
_symmetry.space_group_name_H-M   'P 1'
#
loop_
_entity.id
_entity.type
_entity.pdbx_description
1 polymer ?
#
loop_
_entity_poly.entity_id
_entity_poly.type
_entity_poly.pdbx_seq_one_letter_code
_entity_poly.pdbx_strand_id
1 'polypeptide(L)' 'MKNRREFDRKVFGWSMSKGMTAEETIIAAWRMAERNRPINQELIFYSALGYKTIEEFEFLNNNQKLVA' A
#
# COMPACT_ATOMS: atom_id res chain seq x y z
N MET A 1 -12.44 18.85 -22.15
CA MET A 1 -11.33 17.88 -22.18
C MET A 1 -11.41 17.05 -20.89
N LYS A 2 -11.53 15.72 -20.98
CA LYS A 2 -11.55 14.86 -19.78
C LYS A 2 -10.12 14.76 -19.26
N ASN A 3 -9.84 15.36 -18.11
CA ASN A 3 -8.63 15.08 -17.34
C ASN A 3 -8.69 13.62 -16.85
N ARG A 4 -8.28 12.66 -17.69
CA ARG A 4 -7.95 11.32 -17.17
C ARG A 4 -6.65 11.48 -16.40
N ARG A 5 -6.73 11.32 -15.08
CA ARG A 5 -5.55 10.95 -14.28
C ARG A 5 -5.08 9.59 -14.84
N GLU A 6 -4.02 9.58 -15.63
CA GLU A 6 -3.40 8.35 -16.09
C GLU A 6 -2.65 7.72 -14.91
N PHE A 7 -3.04 6.50 -14.54
CA PHE A 7 -2.32 5.70 -13.56
C PHE A 7 -1.29 4.85 -14.32
N ASP A 8 -0.01 5.05 -14.02
CA ASP A 8 1.05 4.17 -14.49
C ASP A 8 1.02 2.82 -13.73
N ARG A 9 1.63 1.77 -14.32
CA ARG A 9 1.77 0.45 -13.69
C ARG A 9 3.12 0.29 -12.98
N LYS A 10 3.75 1.39 -12.57
CA LYS A 10 5.10 1.34 -12.01
C LYS A 10 5.07 0.73 -10.61
N VAL A 11 6.03 -0.15 -10.33
CA VAL A 11 6.24 -0.72 -8.99
C VAL A 11 6.98 0.32 -8.14
N PHE A 12 6.38 0.73 -7.01
CA PHE A 12 6.96 1.72 -6.10
C PHE A 12 7.53 1.13 -4.81
N GLY A 13 7.18 -0.11 -4.47
CA GLY A 13 7.68 -0.79 -3.28
C GLY A 13 7.53 -2.30 -3.41
N TRP A 14 8.47 -3.03 -2.82
CA TRP A 14 8.52 -4.48 -2.80
C TRP A 14 9.25 -4.93 -1.53
N SER A 15 8.99 -6.13 -1.05
CA SER A 15 9.70 -6.71 0.09
C SER A 15 9.99 -8.18 -0.17
N MET A 16 11.12 -8.68 0.33
CA MET A 16 11.44 -10.10 0.36
C MET A 16 11.85 -10.45 1.79
N SER A 17 11.18 -11.43 2.37
CA SER A 17 11.30 -11.80 3.77
C SER A 17 11.42 -13.31 3.93
N LYS A 18 11.87 -13.76 5.11
CA LYS A 18 11.91 -15.18 5.47
C LYS A 18 10.56 -15.67 5.99
N GLY A 19 9.77 -14.79 6.61
CA GLY A 19 8.39 -15.05 7.01
C GLY A 19 7.36 -14.40 6.08
N MET A 20 6.10 -14.69 6.35
CA MET A 20 4.94 -14.18 5.58
C MET A 20 4.06 -13.24 6.40
N THR A 21 4.58 -12.64 7.47
CA THR A 21 3.80 -11.70 8.28
C THR A 21 3.50 -10.44 7.47
N ALA A 22 2.40 -9.75 7.76
CA ALA A 22 2.07 -8.50 7.06
C ALA A 22 3.14 -7.41 7.28
N GLU A 23 3.75 -7.38 8.46
CA GLU A 23 4.87 -6.47 8.77
C GLU A 23 6.06 -6.66 7.82
N GLU A 24 6.47 -7.92 7.62
CA GLU A 24 7.63 -8.26 6.79
C GLU A 24 7.34 -8.15 5.29
N THR A 25 6.07 -8.31 4.89
CA THR A 25 5.65 -8.33 3.49
C THR A 25 5.05 -6.99 3.05
N ILE A 26 3.75 -6.79 3.27
CA ILE A 26 2.99 -5.68 2.70
C ILE A 26 3.32 -4.34 3.36
N ILE A 27 3.54 -4.29 4.67
CA ILE A 27 3.87 -3.05 5.38
C ILE A 27 5.27 -2.56 5.01
N ALA A 28 6.25 -3.46 4.92
CA ALA A 28 7.60 -3.12 4.46
C ALA A 28 7.58 -2.57 3.01
N ALA A 29 6.86 -3.23 2.10
CA ALA A 29 6.69 -2.77 0.74
C ALA A 29 5.94 -1.41 0.66
N TRP A 30 4.90 -1.23 1.48
CA TRP A 30 4.13 0.01 1.55
C TRP A 30 4.97 1.21 1.99
N ARG A 31 5.76 1.06 3.07
CA ARG A 31 6.68 2.11 3.53
C ARG A 31 7.73 2.49 2.49
N MET A 32 8.15 1.55 1.65
CA MET A 32 9.01 1.86 0.48
C MET A 32 8.25 2.64 -0.58
N ALA A 33 7.02 2.25 -0.89
CA ALA A 33 6.17 2.92 -1.86
C ALA A 33 5.87 4.38 -1.46
N GLU A 34 5.53 4.64 -0.20
CA GLU A 34 5.26 5.99 0.31
C GLU A 34 6.45 6.94 0.14
N ARG A 35 7.67 6.44 0.40
CA ARG A 35 8.90 7.22 0.22
C ARG A 35 9.20 7.52 -1.24
N ASN A 36 8.91 6.56 -2.13
CA ASN A 36 9.18 6.70 -3.56
C ASN A 36 8.12 7.52 -4.30
N ARG A 37 6.88 7.54 -3.80
CA ARG A 37 5.77 8.30 -4.36
C ARG A 37 4.87 8.81 -3.22
N PRO A 38 5.00 10.09 -2.83
CA PRO A 38 4.14 10.70 -1.83
C PRO A 38 2.66 10.54 -2.20
N ILE A 39 1.85 10.09 -1.24
CA ILE A 39 0.42 9.89 -1.40
C ILE A 39 -0.27 11.24 -1.19
N ASN A 40 -0.82 11.80 -2.27
CA ASN A 40 -1.45 13.13 -2.28
C ASN A 40 -2.94 13.09 -2.63
N GLN A 41 -3.52 11.89 -2.66
CA GLN A 41 -4.92 11.62 -2.98
C GLN A 41 -5.32 10.29 -2.35
N GLU A 42 -6.62 10.06 -2.21
CA GLU A 42 -7.17 8.77 -1.82
C GLU A 42 -6.69 7.64 -2.74
N LEU A 43 -6.42 6.48 -2.15
CA LEU A 43 -5.97 5.29 -2.86
C LEU A 43 -6.92 4.14 -2.62
N ILE A 44 -7.06 3.28 -3.64
CA ILE A 44 -7.79 2.02 -3.52
C ILE A 44 -6.76 0.93 -3.22
N PHE A 45 -6.93 0.23 -2.10
CA PHE A 45 -6.13 -0.93 -1.76
C PHE A 45 -6.80 -2.21 -2.26
N TYR A 46 -6.04 -3.08 -2.93
CA TYR A 46 -6.51 -4.36 -3.44
C TYR A 46 -5.55 -5.48 -3.04
N SER A 47 -6.10 -6.54 -2.44
CA SER A 47 -5.36 -7.76 -2.10
C SER A 47 -5.97 -8.97 -2.78
N ALA A 48 -5.15 -9.74 -3.50
CA ALA A 48 -5.57 -11.01 -4.08
C ALA A 48 -5.73 -12.13 -3.01
N LEU A 49 -5.21 -11.92 -1.80
CA LEU A 49 -5.31 -12.87 -0.68
C LEU A 49 -6.61 -12.72 0.13
N GLY A 50 -7.41 -11.70 -0.19
CA GLY A 50 -8.72 -11.47 0.42
C GLY A 50 -8.73 -10.46 1.57
N TYR A 51 -9.90 -10.33 2.20
CA TYR A 51 -10.22 -9.26 3.15
C TYR A 51 -9.35 -9.26 4.42
N LYS A 52 -8.97 -10.44 4.93
CA LYS A 52 -8.17 -10.56 6.16
C LYS A 52 -6.81 -9.87 6.06
N THR A 53 -6.16 -9.96 4.89
CA THR A 53 -4.89 -9.26 4.64
C THR A 53 -5.08 -7.74 4.61
N ILE A 54 -6.25 -7.26 4.17
CA ILE A 54 -6.57 -5.83 4.15
C ILE A 54 -6.79 -5.34 5.59
N GLU A 55 -7.56 -6.05 6.41
CA GLU A 55 -7.77 -5.72 7.82
C GLU A 55 -6.44 -5.67 8.60
N GLU A 56 -5.56 -6.65 8.37
CA GLU A 56 -4.24 -6.68 9.02
C GLU A 56 -3.37 -5.50 8.55
N PHE A 57 -3.40 -5.18 7.25
CA PHE A 57 -2.72 -4.00 6.73
C PHE A 57 -3.24 -2.72 7.38
N GLU A 58 -4.56 -2.51 7.41
CA GLU A 58 -5.19 -1.33 8.01
C GLU A 58 -4.86 -1.22 9.51
N PHE A 59 -4.90 -2.33 10.25
CA PHE A 59 -4.56 -2.36 11.67
C PHE A 59 -3.09 -1.96 11.92
N LEU A 60 -2.15 -2.54 11.16
CA LEU A 60 -0.72 -2.25 11.30
C LEU A 60 -0.36 -0.84 10.78
N ASN A 61 -1.10 -0.35 9.80
CA ASN A 61 -0.89 0.97 9.21
C ASN A 61 -1.62 2.09 9.98
N ASN A 62 -2.58 1.78 10.87
CA ASN A 62 -3.42 2.74 11.59
C ASN A 62 -2.67 3.70 12.54
N ASN A 63 -1.35 3.51 12.75
CA ASN A 63 -0.49 4.50 13.41
C ASN A 63 -0.05 5.65 12.48
N GLN A 64 -0.41 5.60 11.20
CA GLN A 64 -0.21 6.67 10.24
C GLN A 64 -1.59 7.10 9.76
N LYS A 65 -2.11 8.21 10.28
CA LYS A 65 -3.36 8.83 9.83
C LYS A 65 -3.35 8.93 8.30
N LEU A 66 -4.06 8.03 7.63
CA LEU A 66 -4.52 8.26 6.28
C LEU A 66 -5.68 9.25 6.42
N VAL A 67 -5.41 10.49 6.05
CA VAL A 67 -6.43 11.54 6.03
C VAL A 67 -7.44 11.12 4.97
N ALA A 68 -8.65 10.76 5.42
CA ALA A 68 -9.83 10.68 4.56
C ALA A 68 -10.22 12.08 4.08
#